data_AF-A0A1S2LUS0-F1
#
_entry.id   AF-A0A1S2LUS0-F1
#
_cell.length_a   1.000
_cell.length_b   1.000
_cell.length_c   1.000
_cell.angle_alpha   90.00
_cell.angle_beta   90.00
_cell.angle_gamma   90.00
#
_symmetry.space_group_name_H-M   'P 1'
#
loop_
_entity.id
_entity.type
_entity.pdbx_description
1 polymer ?
#
loop_
_entity_poly.entity_id
_entity_poly.type
_entity_poly.pdbx_seq_one_letter_code
_entity_poly.pdbx_strand_id
1 'polypeptide(L)'
;MSKKWNFTELNQINWNERRKQSVHQKVIMDIDKLESKRERKHVVAYLTSCALFLIVIFAAYQFFMSEAQNPAVGDDEKIDIVDENKETINDREKEIQINDDYKNLRYYGTISSSEDYYKIAMTDVNAMYFIPVNSPATVEIVQNVNFESHLNSDYRIQFGLQTARSDIPLQSYEIKDNHLHLYFNKNNLMNLRGSTGSSMGIFSIHTFAENFKDQVTHYTAYGDGEPFIHEGEGFDIVNVPIETDLKYLPIRTHSGVFLQQQYNYQQHTIEEVLGQFFALHKLAITDEEIDFSMFSLKNIEESSGTTVLRLTGDLNDAFEKNEIEIGSLKKLIVHGVGANVREQLDHDQAKIYLNDQLLFDGNLNHIKINDLNDHIFSLSENSLRAKLITTASAVFTHLENEAWELLMRFVHPDKGLLFSTYAFVDQEQDVTFTKEEVAAFASNENTYLFGQHYAKDGFVYEFTPKEFIDSLLMNYEQNMEKKKVPYEIVTFNQVYQPSGGIINNIGEAYPEGRYVEFFAPAPSEEQEYLWQALRFVFEEGENRQWYLVAIVRDVHSP
;
A
#
# COMPACT_ATOMS: atom_id res chain seq x y z
N MET A 1 28.24 20.26 -14.49
CA MET A 1 27.02 21.07 -14.38
C MET A 1 25.83 20.16 -14.62
N SER A 2 25.15 19.74 -13.56
CA SER A 2 23.97 18.87 -13.64
C SER A 2 22.77 19.69 -14.10
N LYS A 3 22.15 19.30 -15.22
CA LYS A 3 20.80 19.74 -15.55
C LYS A 3 19.85 18.84 -14.77
N LYS A 4 19.15 19.38 -13.77
CA LYS A 4 17.96 18.76 -13.19
C LYS A 4 16.89 18.69 -14.27
N TRP A 5 16.33 17.50 -14.46
CA TRP A 5 15.24 17.25 -15.39
C TRP A 5 13.93 17.63 -14.70
N ASN A 6 13.06 18.35 -15.42
CA ASN A 6 11.73 18.73 -14.99
C ASN A 6 10.75 17.64 -15.50
N PHE A 7 10.14 16.90 -14.57
CA PHE A 7 9.22 15.79 -14.87
C PHE A 7 7.79 16.24 -15.27
N THR A 8 7.50 17.55 -15.30
CA THR A 8 6.13 18.04 -15.44
C THR A 8 5.58 18.03 -16.89
N GLU A 9 6.37 17.63 -17.90
CA GLU A 9 5.93 17.63 -19.31
C GLU A 9 5.81 16.25 -19.97
N LEU A 10 5.95 15.14 -19.23
CA LEU A 10 6.02 13.80 -19.81
C LEU A 10 5.02 12.86 -19.16
N ASN A 11 3.76 12.86 -19.63
CA ASN A 11 2.81 11.73 -19.65
C ASN A 11 1.40 12.18 -20.08
N GLN A 12 1.25 12.67 -21.31
CA GLN A 12 -0.08 12.85 -21.89
C GLN A 12 -0.15 12.16 -23.24
N ILE A 13 -0.59 10.90 -23.23
CA ILE A 13 -1.26 10.32 -24.39
C ILE A 13 -2.63 10.99 -24.44
N ASN A 14 -2.87 11.80 -25.48
CA ASN A 14 -4.09 12.58 -25.60
C ASN A 14 -5.28 11.69 -26.01
N TRP A 15 -6.26 11.59 -25.12
CA TRP A 15 -7.54 10.91 -25.35
C TRP A 15 -8.35 11.58 -26.47
N ASN A 16 -9.02 10.80 -27.31
CA ASN A 16 -9.95 11.36 -28.30
C ASN A 16 -11.23 11.90 -27.63
N GLU A 17 -11.87 12.89 -28.26
CA GLU A 17 -13.05 13.60 -27.73
C GLU A 17 -14.29 12.69 -27.55
N ARG A 18 -14.40 11.59 -28.30
CA ARG A 18 -15.49 10.60 -28.10
C ARG A 18 -15.32 9.84 -26.79
N ARG A 19 -14.09 9.49 -26.38
CA ARG A 19 -13.82 8.81 -25.11
C ARG A 19 -13.98 9.76 -23.93
N LYS A 20 -13.59 11.03 -24.06
CA LYS A 20 -13.91 12.06 -23.04
C LYS A 20 -15.41 12.19 -22.84
N GLN A 21 -16.19 12.22 -23.93
CA GLN A 21 -17.65 12.28 -23.87
C GLN A 21 -18.28 10.98 -23.36
N SER A 22 -17.76 9.80 -23.71
CA SER A 22 -18.30 8.52 -23.22
C SER A 22 -17.95 8.27 -21.76
N VAL A 23 -16.77 8.67 -21.30
CA VAL A 23 -16.37 8.61 -19.89
C VAL A 23 -17.17 9.63 -19.09
N HIS A 24 -17.36 10.86 -19.60
CA HIS A 24 -18.21 11.85 -18.94
C HIS A 24 -19.67 11.39 -18.86
N GLN A 25 -20.24 10.82 -19.93
CA GLN A 25 -21.58 10.25 -19.90
C GLN A 25 -21.68 9.00 -19.03
N LYS A 26 -20.66 8.13 -18.99
CA LYS A 26 -20.63 6.95 -18.13
C LYS A 26 -20.50 7.32 -16.66
N VAL A 27 -19.68 8.32 -16.33
CA VAL A 27 -19.55 8.88 -14.98
C VAL A 27 -20.86 9.56 -14.55
N ILE A 28 -21.50 10.34 -15.42
CA ILE A 28 -22.82 10.93 -15.12
C ILE A 28 -23.88 9.84 -14.97
N MET A 29 -23.90 8.82 -15.83
CA MET A 29 -24.83 7.69 -15.70
C MET A 29 -24.57 6.86 -14.45
N ASP A 30 -23.33 6.68 -14.03
CA ASP A 30 -22.98 5.94 -12.81
C ASP A 30 -23.24 6.78 -11.56
N ILE A 31 -23.07 8.11 -11.61
CA ILE A 31 -23.50 9.05 -10.57
C ILE A 31 -25.03 9.00 -10.45
N ASP A 32 -25.78 9.13 -11.55
CA ASP A 32 -27.25 9.04 -11.56
C ASP A 32 -27.74 7.65 -11.09
N LYS A 33 -27.01 6.58 -11.40
CA LYS A 33 -27.31 5.21 -10.97
C LYS A 33 -26.97 4.97 -9.51
N LEU A 34 -25.96 5.66 -8.96
CA LEU A 34 -25.61 5.66 -7.55
C LEU A 34 -26.57 6.53 -6.74
N GLU A 35 -26.95 7.70 -7.23
CA GLU A 35 -27.95 8.58 -6.61
C GLU A 35 -29.34 7.94 -6.62
N SER A 36 -29.77 7.35 -7.74
CA SER A 36 -31.04 6.60 -7.80
C SER A 36 -31.01 5.30 -6.96
N LYS A 37 -29.84 4.67 -6.77
CA LYS A 37 -29.67 3.58 -5.79
C LYS A 37 -29.68 4.08 -4.35
N ARG A 38 -29.18 5.30 -4.09
CA ARG A 38 -29.18 5.93 -2.77
C ARG A 38 -30.60 6.31 -2.36
N GLU A 39 -31.37 6.94 -3.26
CA GLU A 39 -32.79 7.23 -3.04
C GLU A 39 -33.63 5.96 -2.85
N ARG A 40 -33.39 4.89 -3.64
CA ARG A 40 -34.08 3.60 -3.46
C ARG A 40 -33.68 2.87 -2.17
N LYS A 41 -32.42 2.92 -1.74
CA LYS A 41 -31.98 2.31 -0.47
C LYS A 41 -32.57 3.03 0.74
N HIS A 42 -32.70 4.36 0.70
CA HIS A 42 -33.35 5.10 1.78
C HIS A 42 -34.85 4.80 1.85
N VAL A 43 -35.57 4.69 0.73
CA VAL A 43 -37.00 4.34 0.72
C VAL A 43 -37.23 2.89 1.18
N VAL A 44 -36.41 1.93 0.75
CA VAL A 44 -36.54 0.52 1.18
C VAL A 44 -36.19 0.34 2.65
N ALA A 45 -35.11 0.98 3.14
CA ALA A 45 -34.73 0.92 4.56
C ALA A 45 -35.79 1.56 5.47
N TYR A 46 -36.40 2.68 5.04
CA TYR A 46 -37.49 3.32 5.77
C TYR A 46 -38.75 2.45 5.81
N LEU A 47 -39.11 1.79 4.71
CA LEU A 47 -40.26 0.89 4.64
C LEU A 47 -40.05 -0.39 5.46
N THR A 48 -38.84 -0.98 5.47
CA THR A 48 -38.54 -2.14 6.33
C THR A 48 -38.50 -1.79 7.81
N SER A 49 -38.00 -0.60 8.19
CA SER A 49 -38.03 -0.14 9.59
C SER A 49 -39.45 0.19 10.05
N CYS A 50 -40.29 0.80 9.19
CA CYS A 50 -41.71 1.00 9.51
C CYS A 50 -42.47 -0.34 9.65
N ALA A 51 -42.19 -1.32 8.79
CA ALA A 51 -42.80 -2.65 8.89
C ALA A 51 -42.36 -3.40 10.15
N LEU A 52 -41.07 -3.37 10.51
CA LEU A 52 -40.58 -3.96 11.75
C LEU A 52 -41.15 -3.25 12.99
N PHE A 53 -41.23 -1.91 12.96
CA PHE A 53 -41.83 -1.14 14.04
C PHE A 53 -43.32 -1.47 14.23
N LEU A 54 -44.07 -1.65 13.14
CA LEU A 54 -45.48 -2.09 13.20
C LEU A 54 -45.62 -3.53 13.69
N ILE A 55 -44.71 -4.44 13.33
CA ILE A 55 -44.71 -5.82 13.85
C ILE A 55 -44.42 -5.84 15.36
N VAL A 56 -43.48 -5.02 15.84
CA VAL A 56 -43.18 -4.91 17.27
C VAL A 56 -44.36 -4.31 18.05
N ILE A 57 -45.04 -3.29 17.50
CA ILE A 57 -46.27 -2.75 18.11
C ILE A 57 -47.39 -3.80 18.10
N PHE A 58 -47.55 -4.58 17.03
CA PHE A 58 -48.58 -5.62 16.96
C PHE A 58 -48.29 -6.79 17.90
N ALA A 59 -47.03 -7.20 18.04
CA ALA A 59 -46.61 -8.23 19.00
C ALA A 59 -46.75 -7.75 20.45
N ALA A 60 -46.37 -6.50 20.74
CA ALA A 60 -46.57 -5.89 22.06
C ALA A 60 -48.07 -5.73 22.39
N TYR A 61 -48.90 -5.37 21.42
CA TYR A 61 -50.36 -5.27 21.58
C TYR A 61 -51.02 -6.65 21.82
N GLN A 62 -50.56 -7.70 21.13
CA GLN A 62 -51.00 -9.08 21.38
C GLN A 62 -50.55 -9.58 22.76
N PHE A 63 -49.34 -9.22 23.19
CA PHE A 63 -48.83 -9.56 24.52
C PHE A 63 -49.65 -8.86 25.63
N PHE A 64 -49.96 -7.57 25.46
CA PHE A 64 -50.76 -6.76 26.40
C PHE A 64 -52.23 -7.18 26.47
N MET A 65 -52.78 -7.76 25.39
CA MET A 65 -54.16 -8.26 25.35
C MET A 65 -54.29 -9.73 25.77
N SER A 66 -53.18 -10.43 26.01
CA SER A 66 -53.16 -11.84 26.44
C SER A 66 -53.14 -12.03 27.97
N GLU A 67 -53.02 -10.96 28.74
CA GLU A 67 -53.00 -10.98 30.21
C GLU A 67 -54.40 -10.97 30.86
N ALA A 68 -55.39 -11.54 30.18
CA ALA A 68 -56.71 -11.79 30.72
C ALA A 68 -57.20 -13.19 30.30
N GLN A 69 -56.74 -14.22 31.02
CA GLN A 69 -57.53 -15.35 31.57
C GLN A 69 -56.64 -16.55 31.94
N ASN A 70 -56.61 -16.87 33.24
CA ASN A 70 -56.26 -18.17 33.80
C ASN A 70 -57.49 -19.12 33.70
N PRO A 71 -57.45 -20.45 33.98
CA PRO A 71 -56.33 -21.29 34.44
C PRO A 71 -56.26 -22.72 33.81
N ALA A 72 -55.22 -23.51 34.16
CA ALA A 72 -55.31 -24.87 34.77
C ALA A 72 -54.15 -25.84 34.40
N VAL A 73 -53.43 -26.28 35.44
CA VAL A 73 -52.97 -27.65 35.80
C VAL A 73 -52.12 -28.47 34.81
N GLY A 74 -50.95 -28.93 35.27
CA GLY A 74 -50.34 -30.19 34.80
C GLY A 74 -48.82 -30.31 34.92
N ASP A 75 -48.36 -30.69 36.12
CA ASP A 75 -47.19 -31.48 36.54
C ASP A 75 -45.87 -31.55 35.70
N ASP A 76 -44.80 -31.20 36.42
CA ASP A 76 -43.50 -31.88 36.60
C ASP A 76 -42.77 -32.53 35.40
N GLU A 77 -41.59 -31.98 35.08
CA GLU A 77 -40.33 -32.71 35.29
C GLU A 77 -39.14 -31.75 35.43
N LYS A 78 -38.14 -32.22 36.19
CA LYS A 78 -37.18 -31.45 36.99
C LYS A 78 -35.74 -31.80 36.57
N ILE A 79 -34.77 -31.04 37.11
CA ILE A 79 -33.33 -31.39 37.39
C ILE A 79 -32.32 -30.93 36.32
N ASP A 80 -31.17 -30.31 36.63
CA ASP A 80 -30.64 -29.65 37.83
C ASP A 80 -29.45 -28.77 37.40
N ILE A 81 -29.19 -27.73 38.20
CA ILE A 81 -27.97 -26.92 38.23
C ILE A 81 -26.98 -27.57 39.20
N VAL A 82 -25.69 -27.65 38.86
CA VAL A 82 -24.62 -27.71 39.87
C VAL A 82 -23.47 -26.78 39.47
N ASP A 83 -23.00 -26.11 40.50
CA ASP A 83 -22.21 -24.90 40.60
C ASP A 83 -20.71 -25.18 40.83
N GLU A 84 -19.91 -24.13 40.61
CA GLU A 84 -18.58 -23.77 41.12
C GLU A 84 -17.52 -24.83 41.51
N ASN A 85 -16.31 -24.64 40.98
CA ASN A 85 -15.07 -24.78 41.76
C ASN A 85 -14.03 -23.74 41.35
N LYS A 86 -13.67 -22.88 42.31
CA LYS A 86 -12.48 -22.03 42.35
C LYS A 86 -11.27 -22.86 42.79
N GLU A 87 -10.15 -22.74 42.09
CA GLU A 87 -8.82 -22.94 42.68
C GLU A 87 -7.82 -21.90 42.13
N THR A 88 -7.17 -21.25 43.07
CA THR A 88 -6.15 -20.18 42.98
C THR A 88 -4.77 -20.74 42.67
N ILE A 89 -4.01 -20.21 41.69
CA ILE A 89 -2.55 -20.41 41.60
C ILE A 89 -1.83 -19.17 41.04
N ASN A 90 -1.22 -18.43 41.97
CA ASN A 90 0.17 -17.94 42.01
C ASN A 90 0.73 -17.04 40.89
N ASP A 91 0.96 -15.78 41.26
CA ASP A 91 1.88 -14.84 40.62
C ASP A 91 3.30 -15.42 40.54
N ARG A 92 3.80 -15.55 39.31
CA ARG A 92 5.23 -15.56 39.01
C ARG A 92 5.46 -14.61 37.84
N GLU A 93 6.23 -13.56 38.11
CA GLU A 93 6.92 -12.75 37.12
C GLU A 93 7.56 -13.70 36.08
N LYS A 94 7.05 -13.68 34.85
CA LYS A 94 7.81 -14.16 33.71
C LYS A 94 8.59 -12.97 33.19
N GLU A 95 9.87 -12.90 33.55
CA GLU A 95 10.86 -12.25 32.68
C GLU A 95 10.62 -12.74 31.26
N ILE A 96 10.30 -11.81 30.37
CA ILE A 96 10.22 -12.08 28.93
C ILE A 96 11.65 -12.42 28.51
N GLN A 97 11.94 -13.72 28.36
CA GLN A 97 13.15 -14.15 27.69
C GLN A 97 13.05 -13.70 26.23
N ILE A 98 13.88 -12.72 25.87
CA ILE A 98 14.17 -12.38 24.48
C ILE A 98 14.71 -13.66 23.83
N ASN A 99 13.95 -14.19 22.87
CA ASN A 99 14.33 -15.39 22.16
C ASN A 99 15.60 -15.12 21.34
N ASP A 100 16.66 -15.90 21.56
CA ASP A 100 17.95 -15.78 20.86
C ASP A 100 17.87 -16.17 19.36
N ASP A 101 16.70 -16.59 18.87
CA ASP A 101 16.47 -17.04 17.49
C ASP A 101 16.61 -15.94 16.41
N TYR A 102 16.62 -14.65 16.78
CA TYR A 102 16.79 -13.54 15.82
C TYR A 102 18.22 -13.35 15.30
N LYS A 103 19.19 -14.16 15.75
CA LYS A 103 20.62 -13.95 15.48
C LYS A 103 21.12 -14.30 14.07
N ASN A 104 20.29 -14.80 13.17
CA ASN A 104 20.77 -15.37 11.90
C ASN A 104 20.15 -14.75 10.65
N LEU A 105 20.04 -13.42 10.58
CA LEU A 105 19.84 -12.74 9.31
C LEU A 105 21.10 -12.92 8.46
N ARG A 106 21.00 -13.69 7.39
CA ARG A 106 22.09 -13.96 6.46
C ARG A 106 21.88 -13.14 5.20
N TYR A 107 22.83 -12.28 4.88
CA TYR A 107 22.86 -11.60 3.59
C TYR A 107 23.62 -12.46 2.59
N TYR A 108 23.07 -12.57 1.39
CA TYR A 108 23.69 -13.20 0.25
C TYR A 108 23.69 -12.14 -0.85
N GLY A 109 24.90 -11.77 -1.28
CA GLY A 109 25.18 -10.80 -2.33
C GLY A 109 26.47 -11.22 -3.03
N THR A 110 26.57 -11.06 -4.35
CA THR A 110 27.86 -11.25 -5.03
C THR A 110 28.75 -10.06 -4.75
N ILE A 111 29.85 -10.29 -4.03
CA ILE A 111 30.88 -9.29 -3.73
C ILE A 111 31.58 -8.93 -5.05
N SER A 112 31.40 -7.70 -5.52
CA SER A 112 32.22 -7.20 -6.63
C SER A 112 33.68 -7.11 -6.17
N SER A 113 34.63 -7.03 -7.10
CA SER A 113 36.03 -6.73 -6.76
C SER A 113 36.23 -5.38 -6.05
N SER A 114 35.21 -4.52 -6.03
CA SER A 114 35.17 -3.24 -5.30
C SER A 114 34.47 -3.33 -3.93
N GLU A 115 34.05 -4.52 -3.48
CA GLU A 115 33.24 -4.74 -2.26
C GLU A 115 31.86 -4.07 -2.27
N ASP A 116 31.34 -3.81 -3.47
CA ASP A 116 30.02 -3.22 -3.70
C ASP A 116 28.98 -4.29 -4.09
N TYR A 117 27.73 -4.05 -3.70
CA TYR A 117 26.55 -4.85 -4.01
C TYR A 117 25.54 -4.01 -4.80
N TYR A 118 25.01 -4.61 -5.87
CA TYR A 118 23.97 -4.00 -6.71
C TYR A 118 22.57 -4.57 -6.45
N LYS A 119 22.52 -5.81 -5.93
CA LYS A 119 21.32 -6.49 -5.46
C LYS A 119 21.71 -7.32 -4.25
N ILE A 120 20.88 -7.29 -3.21
CA ILE A 120 21.11 -8.05 -1.98
C ILE A 120 19.86 -8.83 -1.66
N ALA A 121 20.01 -10.15 -1.48
CA ALA A 121 18.99 -10.98 -0.90
C ALA A 121 19.36 -11.26 0.56
N MET A 122 18.41 -11.07 1.46
CA MET A 122 18.60 -11.40 2.87
C MET A 122 17.61 -12.47 3.24
N THR A 123 18.04 -13.46 3.98
CA THR A 123 17.17 -14.52 4.49
C THR A 123 17.38 -14.63 5.98
N ASP A 124 16.28 -14.69 6.71
CA ASP A 124 16.26 -15.25 8.06
C ASP A 124 15.56 -16.61 8.04
N VAL A 125 15.25 -17.16 9.21
CA VAL A 125 14.56 -18.46 9.37
C VAL A 125 13.13 -18.49 8.79
N ASN A 126 12.49 -17.33 8.56
CA ASN A 126 11.07 -17.20 8.26
C ASN A 126 10.72 -16.26 7.09
N ALA A 127 11.69 -15.56 6.50
CA ALA A 127 11.43 -14.60 5.44
C ALA A 127 12.64 -14.42 4.52
N MET A 128 12.35 -14.16 3.24
CA MET A 128 13.33 -13.64 2.29
C MET A 128 12.99 -12.19 1.97
N TYR A 129 14.01 -11.34 2.10
CA TYR A 129 13.97 -9.93 1.77
C TYR A 129 14.80 -9.70 0.52
N PHE A 130 14.25 -8.95 -0.42
CA PHE A 130 14.99 -8.49 -1.57
C PHE A 130 15.18 -6.98 -1.50
N ILE A 131 16.39 -6.55 -1.89
CA ILE A 131 16.79 -5.15 -1.92
C ILE A 131 17.44 -4.84 -3.29
N PRO A 132 16.74 -4.12 -4.19
CA PRO A 132 17.36 -3.51 -5.36
C PRO A 132 18.09 -2.26 -4.89
N VAL A 133 19.32 -2.04 -5.38
CA VAL A 133 20.06 -0.84 -5.02
C VAL A 133 20.22 0.05 -6.25
N ASN A 134 19.70 1.28 -6.19
CA ASN A 134 19.80 2.26 -7.28
C ASN A 134 21.21 2.89 -7.34
N SER A 135 22.10 2.53 -6.42
CA SER A 135 23.51 2.93 -6.36
C SER A 135 24.33 1.81 -5.70
N PRO A 136 25.64 1.70 -5.90
CA PRO A 136 26.41 0.64 -5.24
C PRO A 136 26.30 0.73 -3.70
N ALA A 137 25.94 -0.37 -3.01
CA ALA A 137 25.96 -0.48 -1.55
C ALA A 137 27.21 -1.24 -1.10
N THR A 138 27.96 -0.74 -0.12
CA THR A 138 29.16 -1.41 0.41
C THR A 138 28.81 -2.44 1.50
N VAL A 139 29.71 -3.38 1.80
CA VAL A 139 29.58 -4.30 2.96
C VAL A 139 29.23 -3.56 4.25
N GLU A 140 29.88 -2.42 4.50
CA GLU A 140 29.64 -1.57 5.66
C GLU A 140 28.22 -0.99 5.67
N ILE A 141 27.72 -0.51 4.51
CA ILE A 141 26.33 -0.07 4.39
C ILE A 141 25.39 -1.23 4.71
N VAL A 142 25.60 -2.41 4.12
CA VAL A 142 24.75 -3.60 4.33
C VAL A 142 24.73 -4.07 5.78
N GLN A 143 25.88 -4.02 6.47
CA GLN A 143 25.98 -4.36 7.90
C GLN A 143 25.24 -3.36 8.80
N ASN A 144 25.18 -2.08 8.39
CA ASN A 144 24.49 -1.02 9.10
C ASN A 144 22.99 -0.93 8.76
N VAL A 145 22.56 -1.51 7.62
CA VAL A 145 21.15 -1.82 7.34
C VAL A 145 20.73 -3.00 8.22
N ASN A 146 20.72 -2.79 9.53
CA ASN A 146 20.16 -3.73 10.48
C ASN A 146 18.64 -3.49 10.55
N PHE A 147 17.83 -4.53 10.38
CA PHE A 147 16.37 -4.43 10.26
C PHE A 147 15.67 -4.27 11.61
N GLU A 148 16.21 -3.44 12.50
CA GLU A 148 15.35 -2.78 13.47
C GLU A 148 14.49 -1.78 12.68
N SER A 149 13.17 -1.99 12.72
CA SER A 149 12.16 -1.40 11.83
C SER A 149 12.22 0.13 11.68
N HIS A 150 12.88 0.83 12.60
CA HIS A 150 12.78 2.29 12.74
C HIS A 150 13.96 3.07 12.13
N LEU A 151 15.14 2.47 11.92
CA LEU A 151 16.35 3.20 11.46
C LEU A 151 16.56 3.18 9.93
N ASN A 152 15.68 2.51 9.20
CA ASN A 152 15.93 2.09 7.82
C ASN A 152 15.37 3.05 6.76
N SER A 153 14.62 4.09 7.14
CA SER A 153 14.03 5.07 6.18
C SER A 153 15.09 5.90 5.46
N ASP A 154 16.14 6.30 6.16
CA ASP A 154 17.12 7.27 5.65
C ASP A 154 18.04 6.63 4.60
N TYR A 155 18.45 5.38 4.83
CA TYR A 155 19.23 4.60 3.88
C TYR A 155 18.41 4.18 2.65
N ARG A 156 17.11 3.91 2.81
CA ARG A 156 16.21 3.62 1.67
C ARG A 156 16.09 4.79 0.71
N ILE A 157 15.96 6.01 1.24
CA ILE A 157 15.87 7.23 0.43
C ILE A 157 17.21 7.55 -0.22
N GLN A 158 18.33 7.36 0.49
CA GLN A 158 19.66 7.70 -0.02
C GLN A 158 20.17 6.75 -1.11
N PHE A 159 19.88 5.44 -1.01
CA PHE A 159 20.41 4.42 -1.92
C PHE A 159 19.34 3.76 -2.81
N GLY A 160 18.09 4.21 -2.72
CA GLY A 160 16.97 3.66 -3.49
C GLY A 160 16.63 2.22 -3.13
N LEU A 161 16.87 1.81 -1.89
CA LEU A 161 16.60 0.46 -1.40
C LEU A 161 15.07 0.25 -1.35
N GLN A 162 14.55 -0.69 -2.15
CA GLN A 162 13.15 -1.13 -2.04
C GLN A 162 13.07 -2.43 -1.25
N THR A 163 12.21 -2.49 -0.23
CA THR A 163 11.96 -3.76 0.48
C THR A 163 10.91 -4.56 -0.27
N ALA A 164 11.31 -5.67 -0.89
CA ALA A 164 10.36 -6.70 -1.27
C ALA A 164 10.38 -7.78 -0.20
N ARG A 165 9.36 -7.76 0.67
CA ARG A 165 9.12 -8.84 1.62
C ARG A 165 8.46 -9.98 0.87
N SER A 166 9.21 -11.04 0.59
CA SER A 166 8.62 -12.33 0.28
C SER A 166 8.46 -13.07 1.59
N ASP A 167 7.22 -13.17 2.07
CA ASP A 167 6.80 -13.94 3.24
C ASP A 167 6.88 -15.46 2.99
N ILE A 168 7.87 -15.91 2.22
CA ILE A 168 8.08 -17.29 1.84
C ILE A 168 9.36 -17.80 2.51
N PRO A 169 9.26 -18.31 3.76
CA PRO A 169 10.37 -18.93 4.48
C PRO A 169 11.11 -19.97 3.64
N LEU A 170 12.41 -19.75 3.38
CA LEU A 170 13.30 -20.78 2.89
C LEU A 170 13.61 -21.74 4.03
N GLN A 171 13.25 -23.02 3.88
CA GLN A 171 13.50 -24.05 4.89
C GLN A 171 14.95 -24.55 4.84
N SER A 172 15.45 -24.79 3.63
CA SER A 172 16.82 -25.25 3.38
C SER A 172 17.22 -25.04 1.92
N TYR A 173 18.51 -25.18 1.62
CA TYR A 173 19.00 -25.25 0.25
C TYR A 173 20.09 -26.32 0.11
N GLU A 174 20.28 -26.81 -1.11
CA GLU A 174 21.36 -27.74 -1.48
C GLU A 174 21.93 -27.32 -2.84
N ILE A 175 23.24 -27.46 -3.03
CA ILE A 175 23.86 -27.35 -4.35
C ILE A 175 24.29 -28.74 -4.79
N LYS A 176 23.82 -29.18 -5.95
CA LYS A 176 24.13 -30.48 -6.52
C LYS A 176 24.28 -30.35 -8.03
N ASP A 177 25.36 -30.92 -8.58
CA ASP A 177 25.59 -30.95 -10.04
C ASP A 177 25.47 -29.57 -10.73
N ASN A 178 26.03 -28.52 -10.12
CA ASN A 178 25.93 -27.11 -10.55
C ASN A 178 24.49 -26.57 -10.62
N HIS A 179 23.61 -27.12 -9.78
CA HIS A 179 22.20 -26.75 -9.67
C HIS A 179 21.84 -26.43 -8.21
N LEU A 180 21.13 -25.31 -8.00
CA LEU A 180 20.68 -24.87 -6.68
C LEU A 180 19.25 -25.37 -6.41
N HIS A 181 19.08 -26.18 -5.37
CA HIS A 181 17.80 -26.67 -4.90
C HIS A 181 17.36 -25.83 -3.68
N LEU A 182 16.23 -25.14 -3.79
CA LEU A 182 15.67 -24.29 -2.74
C LEU A 182 14.39 -24.93 -2.19
N TYR A 183 14.31 -25.17 -0.88
CA TYR A 183 13.19 -25.88 -0.27
C TYR A 183 12.32 -24.92 0.54
N PHE A 184 11.02 -24.94 0.29
CA PHE A 184 10.03 -24.11 0.94
C PHE A 184 8.83 -24.93 1.40
N ASN A 185 8.04 -24.37 2.31
CA ASN A 185 6.70 -24.87 2.55
C ASN A 185 5.80 -24.60 1.33
N LYS A 186 5.06 -25.61 0.86
CA LYS A 186 4.23 -25.49 -0.34
C LYS A 186 3.16 -24.41 -0.24
N ASN A 187 2.51 -24.24 0.91
CA ASN A 187 1.46 -23.23 1.08
C ASN A 187 2.02 -21.80 0.95
N ASN A 188 3.26 -21.58 1.38
CA ASN A 188 3.91 -20.28 1.24
C ASN A 188 4.23 -19.97 -0.23
N LEU A 189 4.70 -20.94 -1.01
CA LEU A 189 4.87 -20.78 -2.45
C LEU A 189 3.53 -20.59 -3.18
N MET A 190 2.47 -21.28 -2.78
CA MET A 190 1.12 -21.07 -3.34
C MET A 190 0.56 -19.67 -3.01
N ASN A 191 0.98 -19.07 -1.90
CA ASN A 191 0.57 -17.73 -1.46
C ASN A 191 1.28 -16.59 -2.18
N LEU A 192 2.15 -16.87 -3.18
CA LEU A 192 2.79 -15.87 -4.06
C LEU A 192 1.79 -14.82 -4.61
N ARG A 193 0.52 -15.18 -4.77
CA ARG A 193 -0.56 -14.31 -5.28
C ARG A 193 -1.11 -13.30 -4.25
N GLY A 194 -0.99 -13.56 -2.95
CA GLY A 194 -1.80 -12.92 -1.91
C GLY A 194 -1.18 -11.70 -1.20
N SER A 195 0.11 -11.78 -0.88
CA SER A 195 0.83 -10.81 -0.02
C SER A 195 1.78 -9.90 -0.81
N THR A 196 2.50 -10.45 -1.79
CA THR A 196 3.56 -9.73 -2.54
C THR A 196 3.28 -9.59 -4.04
N GLY A 197 2.38 -10.40 -4.60
CA GLY A 197 2.15 -10.53 -6.04
C GLY A 197 3.11 -11.52 -6.70
N SER A 198 2.61 -12.33 -7.65
CA SER A 198 3.35 -13.47 -8.22
C SER A 198 4.70 -13.06 -8.83
N SER A 199 4.75 -11.89 -9.49
CA SER A 199 6.00 -11.35 -10.04
C SER A 199 7.07 -11.06 -8.99
N MET A 200 6.70 -10.53 -7.83
CA MET A 200 7.65 -10.09 -6.81
C MET A 200 8.25 -11.26 -6.03
N GLY A 201 7.49 -12.32 -5.78
CA GLY A 201 8.02 -13.47 -5.06
C GLY A 201 8.94 -14.33 -5.93
N ILE A 202 8.65 -14.52 -7.22
CA ILE A 202 9.60 -15.20 -8.12
C ILE A 202 10.89 -14.37 -8.24
N PHE A 203 10.75 -13.07 -8.41
CA PHE A 203 11.86 -12.13 -8.47
C PHE A 203 12.75 -12.19 -7.21
N SER A 204 12.14 -12.34 -6.03
CA SER A 204 12.85 -12.52 -4.76
C SER A 204 13.62 -13.84 -4.70
N ILE A 205 12.98 -14.96 -5.08
CA ILE A 205 13.62 -16.29 -5.14
C ILE A 205 14.78 -16.29 -6.14
N HIS A 206 14.58 -15.68 -7.31
CA HIS A 206 15.61 -15.59 -8.34
C HIS A 206 16.81 -14.78 -7.87
N THR A 207 16.59 -13.61 -7.26
CA THR A 207 17.70 -12.81 -6.73
C THR A 207 18.47 -13.58 -5.65
N PHE A 208 17.76 -14.31 -4.77
CA PHE A 208 18.44 -15.15 -3.80
C PHE A 208 19.35 -16.18 -4.51
N ALA A 209 18.86 -16.79 -5.59
CA ALA A 209 19.63 -17.73 -6.39
C ALA A 209 20.85 -17.09 -7.09
N GLU A 210 20.76 -15.83 -7.55
CA GLU A 210 21.88 -15.08 -8.19
C GLU A 210 23.13 -15.02 -7.30
N ASN A 211 23.01 -15.16 -5.98
CA ASN A 211 24.15 -15.20 -5.06
C ASN A 211 25.04 -16.42 -5.22
N PHE A 212 24.53 -17.45 -5.88
CA PHE A 212 25.23 -18.68 -6.14
C PHE A 212 25.68 -18.78 -7.61
N LYS A 213 25.62 -17.69 -8.39
CA LYS A 213 25.96 -17.67 -9.82
C LYS A 213 27.38 -18.17 -10.15
N ASP A 214 28.31 -18.03 -9.21
CA ASP A 214 29.68 -18.53 -9.38
C ASP A 214 29.79 -20.06 -9.17
N GLN A 215 28.75 -20.70 -8.65
CA GLN A 215 28.71 -22.12 -8.28
C GLN A 215 27.64 -22.91 -9.05
N VAL A 216 26.58 -22.25 -9.49
CA VAL A 216 25.44 -22.89 -10.16
C VAL A 216 25.06 -22.19 -11.44
N THR A 217 24.50 -22.96 -12.36
CA THR A 217 23.99 -22.44 -13.63
C THR A 217 22.47 -22.30 -13.62
N HIS A 218 21.80 -23.10 -12.77
CA HIS A 218 20.34 -23.19 -12.68
C HIS A 218 19.90 -23.36 -11.23
N TYR A 219 18.61 -23.10 -10.97
CA TYR A 219 17.98 -23.37 -9.69
C TYR A 219 16.57 -23.95 -9.83
N THR A 220 16.06 -24.55 -8.75
CA THR A 220 14.69 -25.06 -8.64
C THR A 220 14.16 -24.84 -7.24
N ALA A 221 12.94 -24.30 -7.15
CA ALA A 221 12.20 -24.24 -5.90
C ALA A 221 11.35 -25.49 -5.72
N TYR A 222 11.35 -26.03 -4.50
CA TYR A 222 10.59 -27.19 -4.09
C TYR A 222 9.58 -26.76 -3.03
N GLY A 223 8.32 -27.18 -3.18
CA GLY A 223 7.27 -27.02 -2.18
C GLY A 223 6.96 -28.37 -1.53
N ASP A 224 7.28 -28.52 -0.24
CA ASP A 224 7.14 -29.78 0.51
C ASP A 224 7.84 -30.98 -0.17
N GLY A 225 9.01 -30.73 -0.79
CA GLY A 225 9.86 -31.75 -1.41
C GLY A 225 9.61 -32.02 -2.90
N GLU A 226 8.55 -31.46 -3.48
CA GLU A 226 8.23 -31.60 -4.91
C GLU A 226 8.59 -30.32 -5.68
N PRO A 227 9.10 -30.41 -6.92
CA PRO A 227 9.35 -29.23 -7.75
C PRO A 227 8.09 -28.36 -7.86
N PHE A 228 8.25 -27.07 -7.61
CA PHE A 228 7.13 -26.14 -7.59
C PHE A 228 6.73 -25.71 -9.00
N ILE A 229 5.53 -26.16 -9.40
CA ILE A 229 4.88 -25.84 -10.66
C ILE A 229 3.61 -25.06 -10.32
N HIS A 230 3.45 -23.85 -10.87
CA HIS A 230 2.28 -23.04 -10.59
C HIS A 230 1.20 -23.25 -11.64
N GLU A 231 0.13 -23.96 -11.27
CA GLU A 231 -1.02 -24.18 -12.16
C GLU A 231 -1.71 -22.84 -12.50
N GLY A 232 -1.67 -22.43 -13.77
CA GLY A 232 -2.52 -21.36 -14.31
C GLY A 232 -1.85 -20.04 -14.69
N GLU A 233 -0.60 -19.78 -14.32
CA GLU A 233 0.09 -18.50 -14.64
C GLU A 233 1.44 -18.68 -15.38
N GLY A 234 1.81 -19.91 -15.76
CA GLY A 234 2.93 -20.16 -16.69
C GLY A 234 4.31 -19.83 -16.14
N PHE A 235 4.47 -19.72 -14.82
CA PHE A 235 5.77 -19.59 -14.17
C PHE A 235 6.07 -20.83 -13.33
N ASP A 236 6.96 -21.66 -13.84
CA ASP A 236 7.50 -22.79 -13.09
C ASP A 236 8.87 -22.39 -12.55
N ILE A 237 9.09 -22.62 -11.26
CA ILE A 237 10.41 -22.37 -10.66
C ILE A 237 11.20 -23.67 -10.70
N VAL A 238 11.25 -24.28 -11.88
CA VAL A 238 11.89 -25.58 -12.14
C VAL A 238 12.92 -25.40 -13.24
N ASN A 239 14.16 -25.77 -12.94
CA ASN A 239 15.32 -25.63 -13.81
C ASN A 239 15.45 -24.22 -14.43
N VAL A 240 15.33 -23.20 -13.59
CA VAL A 240 15.43 -21.80 -14.02
C VAL A 240 16.91 -21.42 -14.08
N PRO A 241 17.41 -20.84 -15.19
CA PRO A 241 18.79 -20.39 -15.29
C PRO A 241 19.06 -19.22 -14.33
N ILE A 242 20.29 -19.17 -13.82
CA ILE A 242 20.76 -18.05 -13.01
C ILE A 242 21.02 -16.83 -13.88
N GLU A 243 21.70 -17.02 -15.01
CA GLU A 243 21.86 -15.99 -16.03
C GLU A 243 20.59 -15.96 -16.90
N THR A 244 19.72 -14.99 -16.61
CA THR A 244 18.49 -14.75 -17.37
C THR A 244 18.42 -13.30 -17.79
N ASP A 245 18.09 -13.08 -19.06
CA ASP A 245 17.80 -11.75 -19.57
C ASP A 245 16.46 -11.26 -19.06
N LEU A 246 16.27 -9.95 -19.17
CA LEU A 246 14.98 -9.31 -18.96
C LEU A 246 14.17 -9.31 -20.26
N LYS A 247 12.86 -9.39 -20.09
CA LYS A 247 11.88 -9.13 -21.15
C LYS A 247 10.89 -8.07 -20.69
N TYR A 248 10.36 -7.33 -21.65
CA TYR A 248 9.43 -6.23 -21.42
C TYR A 248 8.14 -6.49 -22.19
N LEU A 249 7.03 -6.64 -21.47
CA LEU A 249 5.71 -6.90 -22.06
C LEU A 249 4.76 -5.71 -21.81
N PRO A 250 3.87 -5.39 -22.76
CA PRO A 250 2.95 -4.29 -22.57
C PRO A 250 1.88 -4.67 -21.55
N ILE A 251 1.56 -3.74 -20.66
CA ILE A 251 0.47 -3.89 -19.69
C ILE A 251 -0.43 -2.66 -19.73
N ARG A 252 -1.74 -2.88 -19.71
CA ARG A 252 -2.73 -1.81 -19.56
C ARG A 252 -3.15 -1.69 -18.10
N THR A 253 -3.16 -0.45 -17.63
CA THR A 253 -3.71 -0.06 -16.32
C THR A 253 -4.70 1.08 -16.52
N HIS A 254 -5.42 1.47 -15.46
CA HIS A 254 -6.28 2.65 -15.50
C HIS A 254 -5.53 3.96 -15.83
N SER A 255 -4.22 4.01 -15.57
CA SER A 255 -3.37 5.19 -15.79
C SER A 255 -2.74 5.24 -17.18
N GLY A 256 -2.87 4.17 -17.97
CA GLY A 256 -2.30 4.08 -19.30
C GLY A 256 -1.62 2.75 -19.58
N VAL A 257 -0.78 2.75 -20.61
CA VAL A 257 -0.05 1.57 -21.07
C VAL A 257 1.43 1.70 -20.72
N PHE A 258 1.98 0.65 -20.15
CA PHE A 258 3.35 0.59 -19.65
C PHE A 258 4.07 -0.65 -20.20
N LEU A 259 5.39 -0.69 -20.03
CA LEU A 259 6.20 -1.88 -20.28
C LEU A 259 6.53 -2.52 -18.93
N GLN A 260 5.90 -3.65 -18.64
CA GLN A 260 6.20 -4.43 -17.46
C GLN A 260 7.51 -5.19 -17.67
N GLN A 261 8.47 -4.97 -16.78
CA GLN A 261 9.69 -5.76 -16.72
C GLN A 261 9.42 -7.13 -16.12
N GLN A 262 9.93 -8.18 -16.76
CA GLN A 262 9.87 -9.56 -16.31
C GLN A 262 11.20 -10.24 -16.62
N TYR A 263 11.57 -11.24 -15.83
CA TYR A 263 12.69 -12.11 -16.20
C TYR A 263 12.27 -13.12 -17.27
N ASN A 264 13.18 -13.44 -18.18
CA ASN A 264 13.00 -14.46 -19.20
C ASN A 264 13.40 -15.85 -18.69
N TYR A 265 12.74 -16.31 -17.63
CA TYR A 265 13.08 -17.57 -16.93
C TYR A 265 13.09 -18.83 -17.82
N GLN A 266 12.43 -18.80 -18.97
CA GLN A 266 12.37 -19.90 -19.92
C GLN A 266 13.38 -19.76 -21.08
N GLN A 267 14.24 -18.73 -21.04
CA GLN A 267 15.25 -18.43 -22.08
C GLN A 267 14.66 -18.34 -23.50
N HIS A 268 13.49 -17.71 -23.62
CA HIS A 268 12.87 -17.48 -24.92
C HIS A 268 13.82 -16.70 -25.84
N THR A 269 13.87 -17.05 -27.12
CA THR A 269 14.64 -16.26 -28.10
C THR A 269 13.99 -14.89 -28.32
N ILE A 270 14.73 -13.96 -28.94
CA ILE A 270 14.17 -12.63 -29.27
C ILE A 270 12.92 -12.73 -30.15
N GLU A 271 12.83 -13.70 -31.05
CA GLU A 271 11.62 -13.96 -31.84
C GLU A 271 10.44 -14.36 -30.96
N GLU A 272 10.66 -15.25 -30.00
CA GLU A 272 9.63 -15.73 -29.07
C GLU A 272 9.19 -14.62 -28.11
N VAL A 273 10.14 -13.83 -27.59
CA VAL A 273 9.84 -12.69 -26.73
C VAL A 273 9.06 -11.62 -27.49
N LEU A 274 9.44 -11.29 -28.73
CA LEU A 274 8.69 -10.37 -29.55
C LEU A 274 7.31 -10.93 -29.96
N GLY A 275 7.20 -12.25 -30.15
CA GLY A 275 5.92 -12.93 -30.31
C GLY A 275 5.01 -12.75 -29.10
N GLN A 276 5.55 -12.90 -27.89
CA GLN A 276 4.83 -12.62 -26.64
C GLN A 276 4.49 -11.13 -26.51
N PHE A 277 5.42 -10.23 -26.85
CA PHE A 277 5.18 -8.78 -26.82
C PHE A 277 3.96 -8.39 -27.68
N PHE A 278 3.85 -8.99 -28.87
CA PHE A 278 2.71 -8.78 -29.77
C PHE A 278 1.48 -9.64 -29.45
N ALA A 279 1.44 -10.38 -28.35
CA ALA A 279 0.23 -11.13 -27.99
C ALA A 279 -0.89 -10.22 -27.45
N LEU A 280 -2.03 -10.84 -27.14
CA LEU A 280 -3.04 -10.26 -26.26
C LEU A 280 -2.53 -10.35 -24.82
N HIS A 281 -2.44 -9.22 -24.15
CA HIS A 281 -2.08 -9.14 -22.73
C HIS A 281 -3.31 -8.76 -21.93
N LYS A 282 -3.62 -9.55 -20.90
CA LYS A 282 -4.73 -9.35 -19.98
C LYS A 282 -4.22 -9.32 -18.55
N LEU A 283 -4.57 -8.26 -17.80
CA LEU A 283 -4.29 -8.23 -16.37
C LEU A 283 -5.44 -8.86 -15.59
N ALA A 284 -5.17 -9.98 -14.91
CA ALA A 284 -6.19 -10.78 -14.21
C ALA A 284 -6.93 -10.03 -13.10
N ILE A 285 -6.37 -8.94 -12.59
CA ILE A 285 -6.93 -8.17 -11.45
C ILE A 285 -7.89 -7.07 -11.91
N THR A 286 -7.63 -6.45 -13.06
CA THR A 286 -8.37 -5.26 -13.51
C THR A 286 -9.26 -5.50 -14.73
N ASP A 287 -9.20 -6.69 -15.34
CA ASP A 287 -9.83 -7.02 -16.63
C ASP A 287 -9.42 -6.05 -17.77
N GLU A 288 -8.32 -5.30 -17.59
CA GLU A 288 -7.77 -4.42 -18.63
C GLU A 288 -6.96 -5.25 -19.63
N GLU A 289 -7.18 -4.98 -20.92
CA GLU A 289 -6.60 -5.75 -22.03
C GLU A 289 -5.88 -4.84 -23.02
N ILE A 290 -4.77 -5.32 -23.57
CA ILE A 290 -4.08 -4.71 -24.72
C ILE A 290 -3.76 -5.80 -25.74
N ASP A 291 -4.28 -5.62 -26.95
CA ASP A 291 -4.16 -6.58 -28.04
C ASP A 291 -3.18 -6.06 -29.08
N PHE A 292 -1.98 -6.64 -29.16
CA PHE A 292 -1.03 -6.36 -30.22
C PHE A 292 -0.92 -7.46 -31.27
N SER A 293 -1.87 -8.40 -31.31
CA SER A 293 -1.81 -9.59 -32.17
C SER A 293 -1.85 -9.29 -33.66
N MET A 294 -2.14 -8.05 -34.03
CA MET A 294 -2.09 -7.57 -35.41
C MET A 294 -0.66 -7.25 -35.88
N PHE A 295 0.32 -7.27 -34.98
CA PHE A 295 1.73 -7.07 -35.30
C PHE A 295 2.51 -8.38 -35.21
N SER A 296 3.57 -8.49 -36.00
CA SER A 296 4.48 -9.62 -35.95
C SER A 296 5.86 -9.23 -36.43
N LEU A 297 6.86 -10.00 -35.96
CA LEU A 297 8.21 -9.94 -36.49
C LEU A 297 8.29 -10.71 -37.82
N LYS A 298 8.80 -10.06 -38.87
CA LYS A 298 9.04 -10.68 -40.18
C LYS A 298 10.44 -11.28 -40.24
N ASN A 299 11.45 -10.50 -39.86
CA ASN A 299 12.83 -10.96 -39.73
C ASN A 299 13.67 -10.02 -38.86
N ILE A 300 14.81 -10.53 -38.44
CA ILE A 300 15.91 -9.78 -37.82
C ILE A 300 17.13 -9.96 -38.73
N GLU A 301 17.82 -8.86 -39.04
CA GLU A 301 19.07 -8.85 -39.78
C GLU A 301 20.13 -8.14 -38.94
N GLU A 302 21.27 -8.81 -38.69
CA GLU A 302 22.39 -8.25 -37.94
C GLU A 302 23.53 -7.89 -38.90
N SER A 303 23.95 -6.63 -38.90
CA SER A 303 25.08 -6.18 -39.72
C SER A 303 25.83 -5.04 -39.06
N SER A 304 27.16 -5.15 -38.97
CA SER A 304 28.05 -4.06 -38.56
C SER A 304 27.68 -3.41 -37.21
N GLY A 305 27.31 -4.21 -36.21
CA GLY A 305 26.93 -3.72 -34.88
C GLY A 305 25.55 -3.04 -34.83
N THR A 306 24.73 -3.24 -35.85
CA THR A 306 23.34 -2.76 -35.92
C THR A 306 22.38 -3.92 -36.12
N THR A 307 21.33 -3.97 -35.29
CA THR A 307 20.20 -4.90 -35.46
C THR A 307 19.08 -4.23 -36.25
N VAL A 308 18.69 -4.82 -37.38
CA VAL A 308 17.58 -4.36 -38.21
C VAL A 308 16.38 -5.27 -38.00
N LEU A 309 15.32 -4.73 -37.42
CA LEU A 309 14.05 -5.43 -37.19
C LEU A 309 13.03 -4.99 -38.23
N ARG A 310 12.45 -5.97 -38.94
CA ARG A 310 11.32 -5.72 -39.83
C ARG A 310 10.07 -6.32 -39.23
N LEU A 311 9.11 -5.45 -38.95
CA LEU A 311 7.80 -5.79 -38.41
C LEU A 311 6.74 -5.63 -39.50
N THR A 312 5.68 -6.41 -39.38
CA THR A 312 4.45 -6.27 -40.17
C THR A 312 3.27 -6.09 -39.24
N GLY A 313 2.26 -5.30 -39.64
CA GLY A 313 0.99 -5.26 -38.90
C GLY A 313 0.09 -4.08 -39.24
N ASP A 314 -1.11 -4.04 -38.66
CA ASP A 314 -2.12 -3.03 -38.97
C ASP A 314 -2.30 -2.02 -37.83
N LEU A 315 -1.83 -0.79 -38.04
CA LEU A 315 -1.97 0.30 -37.07
C LEU A 315 -3.41 0.77 -36.87
N ASN A 316 -4.29 0.61 -37.87
CA ASN A 316 -5.68 1.00 -37.75
C ASN A 316 -6.46 -0.02 -36.92
N ASP A 317 -6.25 -1.32 -37.17
CA ASP A 317 -6.83 -2.38 -36.33
C ASP A 317 -6.34 -2.27 -34.88
N ALA A 318 -5.04 -2.01 -34.70
CA ALA A 318 -4.47 -1.74 -33.38
C ALA A 318 -5.11 -0.53 -32.69
N PHE A 319 -5.37 0.55 -33.43
CA PHE A 319 -6.07 1.72 -32.91
C PHE A 319 -7.51 1.38 -32.51
N GLU A 320 -8.25 0.64 -33.33
CA GLU A 320 -9.63 0.27 -33.06
C GLU A 320 -9.77 -0.64 -31.83
N LYS A 321 -8.90 -1.64 -31.71
CA LYS A 321 -8.92 -2.60 -30.59
C LYS A 321 -8.46 -2.00 -29.26
N ASN A 322 -7.45 -1.13 -29.30
CA ASN A 322 -6.81 -0.62 -28.09
C ASN A 322 -7.20 0.81 -27.71
N GLU A 323 -7.83 1.54 -28.64
CA GLU A 323 -8.15 2.96 -28.52
C GLU A 323 -6.92 3.85 -28.22
N ILE A 324 -5.76 3.46 -28.73
CA ILE A 324 -4.50 4.19 -28.58
C ILE A 324 -4.18 4.91 -29.88
N GLU A 325 -3.97 6.23 -29.81
CA GLU A 325 -3.58 7.05 -30.96
C GLU A 325 -2.37 6.43 -31.71
N ILE A 326 -2.43 6.43 -33.05
CA ILE A 326 -1.41 5.80 -33.91
C ILE A 326 0.01 6.30 -33.59
N GLY A 327 0.19 7.60 -33.28
CA GLY A 327 1.49 8.14 -32.89
C GLY A 327 2.03 7.52 -31.59
N SER A 328 1.15 7.22 -30.64
CA SER A 328 1.48 6.59 -29.37
C SER A 328 1.72 5.08 -29.53
N LEU A 329 0.94 4.40 -30.39
CA LEU A 329 1.20 3.00 -30.77
C LEU A 329 2.59 2.82 -31.37
N LYS A 330 2.98 3.70 -32.31
CA LYS A 330 4.32 3.67 -32.91
C LYS A 330 5.42 3.82 -31.87
N LYS A 331 5.26 4.73 -30.90
CA LYS A 331 6.23 4.91 -29.80
C LYS A 331 6.31 3.67 -28.92
N LEU A 332 5.18 3.07 -28.57
CA LEU A 332 5.13 1.87 -27.75
C LEU A 332 5.77 0.67 -28.46
N ILE A 333 5.55 0.50 -29.77
CA ILE A 333 6.24 -0.51 -30.57
C ILE A 333 7.75 -0.24 -30.56
N VAL A 334 8.19 0.99 -30.85
CA VAL A 334 9.61 1.35 -30.85
C VAL A 334 10.26 1.05 -29.50
N HIS A 335 9.63 1.48 -28.40
CA HIS A 335 10.19 1.34 -27.07
C HIS A 335 10.11 -0.10 -26.54
N GLY A 336 9.01 -0.81 -26.76
CA GLY A 336 8.86 -2.20 -26.33
C GLY A 336 9.75 -3.16 -27.10
N VAL A 337 9.77 -3.05 -28.44
CA VAL A 337 10.67 -3.85 -29.28
C VAL A 337 12.12 -3.49 -28.99
N GLY A 338 12.44 -2.19 -28.95
CA GLY A 338 13.79 -1.72 -28.67
C GLY A 338 14.30 -2.14 -27.28
N ALA A 339 13.44 -2.18 -26.26
CA ALA A 339 13.82 -2.62 -24.92
C ALA A 339 14.18 -4.11 -24.93
N ASN A 340 13.35 -4.95 -25.52
CA ASN A 340 13.64 -6.39 -25.61
C ASN A 340 14.90 -6.68 -26.44
N VAL A 341 15.11 -5.95 -27.54
CA VAL A 341 16.34 -6.06 -28.36
C VAL A 341 17.57 -5.68 -27.54
N ARG A 342 17.49 -4.60 -26.74
CA ARG A 342 18.59 -4.11 -25.92
C ARG A 342 19.02 -5.12 -24.85
N GLU A 343 18.07 -5.84 -24.25
CA GLU A 343 18.40 -6.82 -23.22
C GLU A 343 18.90 -8.15 -23.79
N GLN A 344 18.48 -8.51 -25.00
CA GLN A 344 18.70 -9.87 -25.53
C GLN A 344 19.78 -9.95 -26.62
N LEU A 345 20.18 -8.83 -27.21
CA LEU A 345 21.18 -8.78 -28.28
C LEU A 345 22.32 -7.82 -27.92
N ASP A 346 23.55 -8.18 -28.31
CA ASP A 346 24.79 -7.47 -27.99
C ASP A 346 25.06 -6.25 -28.91
N HIS A 347 24.01 -5.57 -29.39
CA HIS A 347 24.12 -4.44 -30.31
C HIS A 347 23.47 -3.17 -29.76
N ASP A 348 24.24 -2.11 -29.62
CA ASP A 348 23.74 -0.81 -29.15
C ASP A 348 22.94 -0.02 -30.19
N GLN A 349 23.02 -0.39 -31.48
CA GLN A 349 22.31 0.29 -32.57
C GLN A 349 21.18 -0.58 -33.10
N ALA A 350 20.02 0.03 -33.35
CA ALA A 350 18.91 -0.65 -34.00
C ALA A 350 18.20 0.19 -35.04
N LYS A 351 17.62 -0.49 -36.02
CA LYS A 351 16.64 0.05 -36.95
C LYS A 351 15.36 -0.75 -36.86
N ILE A 352 14.25 -0.09 -36.57
CA ILE A 352 12.94 -0.73 -36.46
C ILE A 352 12.06 -0.24 -37.61
N TYR A 353 11.64 -1.15 -38.47
CA TYR A 353 10.71 -0.91 -39.57
C TYR A 353 9.36 -1.55 -39.26
N LEU A 354 8.27 -0.86 -39.59
CA LEU A 354 6.91 -1.42 -39.59
C LEU A 354 6.29 -1.22 -40.97
N ASN A 355 5.91 -2.30 -41.65
CA ASN A 355 5.42 -2.27 -43.04
C ASN A 355 6.35 -1.47 -43.96
N ASP A 356 7.65 -1.73 -43.87
CA ASP A 356 8.73 -1.02 -44.59
C ASP A 356 8.88 0.48 -44.27
N GLN A 357 8.05 1.05 -43.38
CA GLN A 357 8.24 2.39 -42.84
C GLN A 357 9.24 2.35 -41.68
N LEU A 358 10.30 3.16 -41.76
CA LEU A 358 11.24 3.35 -40.66
C LEU A 358 10.54 4.06 -39.48
N LEU A 359 10.54 3.42 -38.31
CA LEU A 359 10.03 3.99 -37.06
C LEU A 359 11.15 4.48 -36.12
N PHE A 360 12.30 3.81 -36.15
CA PHE A 360 13.45 4.12 -35.29
C PHE A 360 14.76 3.78 -36.01
N ASP A 361 15.75 4.66 -35.89
CA ASP A 361 17.14 4.47 -36.34
C ASP A 361 18.05 5.17 -35.32
N GLY A 362 18.79 4.39 -34.54
CA GLY A 362 19.76 4.95 -33.60
C GLY A 362 20.08 4.04 -32.41
N ASN A 363 20.64 4.67 -31.37
CA ASN A 363 21.13 3.97 -30.19
C ASN A 363 20.00 3.50 -29.26
N LEU A 364 20.03 2.24 -28.84
CA LEU A 364 19.05 1.62 -27.94
C LEU A 364 19.03 2.24 -26.53
N ASN A 365 20.05 2.97 -26.13
CA ASN A 365 20.04 3.75 -24.88
C ASN A 365 19.03 4.91 -24.92
N HIS A 366 18.49 5.28 -26.08
CA HIS A 366 17.38 6.23 -26.20
C HIS A 366 15.99 5.56 -26.03
N ILE A 367 15.94 4.24 -25.87
CA ILE A 367 14.71 3.54 -25.56
C ILE A 367 14.28 3.89 -24.13
N LYS A 368 13.03 4.33 -24.01
CA LYS A 368 12.43 4.71 -22.74
C LYS A 368 11.65 3.53 -22.20
N ILE A 369 11.96 3.14 -20.97
CA ILE A 369 11.22 2.14 -20.21
C ILE A 369 10.62 2.88 -19.02
N ASN A 370 9.30 2.80 -18.87
CA ASN A 370 8.61 3.36 -17.72
C ASN A 370 8.47 2.24 -16.70
N ASP A 371 9.16 2.35 -15.57
CA ASP A 371 9.05 1.37 -14.49
C ASP A 371 7.67 1.49 -13.81
N LEU A 372 6.92 0.39 -13.85
CA LEU A 372 5.59 0.28 -13.28
C LEU A 372 5.62 0.29 -11.75
N ASN A 373 6.72 -0.14 -11.13
CA ASN A 373 6.81 -0.27 -9.67
C ASN A 373 6.78 1.08 -8.95
N ASP A 374 7.48 2.09 -9.49
CA ASP A 374 7.46 3.45 -8.95
C ASP A 374 6.09 4.12 -9.15
N HIS A 375 5.39 3.79 -10.25
CA HIS A 375 4.07 4.34 -10.53
C HIS A 375 2.98 3.67 -9.70
N ILE A 376 3.01 2.36 -9.48
CA ILE A 376 2.05 1.66 -8.60
C ILE A 376 2.26 2.07 -7.14
N PHE A 377 3.51 2.18 -6.68
CA PHE A 377 3.81 2.64 -5.33
C PHE A 377 3.29 4.08 -5.12
N SER A 378 3.62 5.00 -6.03
CA SER A 378 3.12 6.39 -5.97
C SER A 378 1.61 6.51 -6.18
N LEU A 379 0.97 5.66 -6.98
CA LEU A 379 -0.50 5.63 -7.12
C LEU A 379 -1.18 5.08 -5.86
N SER A 380 -0.61 4.05 -5.23
CA SER A 380 -1.11 3.49 -3.97
C SER A 380 -0.99 4.50 -2.83
N GLU A 381 0.13 5.24 -2.77
CA GLU A 381 0.34 6.30 -1.79
C GLU A 381 -0.56 7.50 -2.07
N ASN A 382 -0.73 7.91 -3.33
CA ASN A 382 -1.63 9.01 -3.69
C ASN A 382 -3.10 8.64 -3.46
N SER A 383 -3.50 7.40 -3.71
CA SER A 383 -4.84 6.88 -3.42
C SER A 383 -5.08 6.82 -1.90
N LEU A 384 -4.12 6.29 -1.15
CA LEU A 384 -4.17 6.25 0.31
C LEU A 384 -4.20 7.66 0.90
N ARG A 385 -3.34 8.57 0.42
CA ARG A 385 -3.32 9.98 0.78
C ARG A 385 -4.67 10.64 0.54
N ALA A 386 -5.27 10.46 -0.64
CA ALA A 386 -6.58 11.03 -0.94
C ALA A 386 -7.67 10.45 -0.03
N LYS A 387 -7.65 9.14 0.22
CA LYS A 387 -8.58 8.45 1.12
C LYS A 387 -8.45 8.95 2.57
N LEU A 388 -7.23 9.02 3.10
CA LEU A 388 -6.97 9.45 4.47
C LEU A 388 -7.22 10.95 4.65
N ILE A 389 -6.86 11.81 3.69
CA ILE A 389 -7.24 13.24 3.73
C ILE A 389 -8.77 13.39 3.76
N THR A 390 -9.49 12.67 2.90
CA THR A 390 -10.97 12.71 2.88
C THR A 390 -11.56 12.21 4.20
N THR A 391 -10.99 11.14 4.76
CA THR A 391 -11.41 10.56 6.05
C THR A 391 -11.14 11.53 7.20
N ALA A 392 -9.96 12.14 7.23
CA ALA A 392 -9.56 13.12 8.23
C ALA A 392 -10.42 14.40 8.15
N SER A 393 -10.77 14.87 6.96
CA SER A 393 -11.73 15.97 6.80
C SER A 393 -13.13 15.62 7.33
N ALA A 394 -13.59 14.37 7.15
CA ALA A 394 -14.84 13.91 7.74
C ALA A 394 -14.75 13.85 9.28
N VAL A 395 -13.66 13.30 9.82
CA VAL A 395 -13.37 13.30 11.27
C VAL A 395 -13.38 14.73 11.83
N PHE A 396 -12.65 15.65 11.20
CA PHE A 396 -12.61 17.06 11.58
C PHE A 396 -14.01 17.69 11.57
N THR A 397 -14.80 17.43 10.53
CA THR A 397 -16.19 17.91 10.43
C THR A 397 -17.07 17.34 11.56
N HIS A 398 -16.88 16.08 11.94
CA HIS A 398 -17.63 15.47 13.04
C HIS A 398 -17.21 16.03 14.40
N LEU A 399 -15.93 16.33 14.61
CA LEU A 399 -15.46 17.05 15.80
C LEU A 399 -16.06 18.45 15.88
N GLU A 400 -16.05 19.19 14.77
CA GLU A 400 -16.60 20.56 14.70
C GLU A 400 -18.11 20.61 14.99
N ASN A 401 -18.86 19.63 14.49
CA ASN A 401 -20.32 19.56 14.66
C ASN A 401 -20.75 18.74 15.89
N GLU A 402 -19.81 18.32 16.75
CA GLU A 402 -20.07 17.45 17.90
C GLU A 402 -20.84 16.16 17.54
N ALA A 403 -20.58 15.60 16.35
CA ALA A 403 -21.29 14.44 15.80
C ALA A 403 -20.66 13.11 16.24
N TRP A 404 -20.69 12.84 17.55
CA TRP A 404 -19.96 11.73 18.20
C TRP A 404 -20.33 10.33 17.69
N GLU A 405 -21.62 10.06 17.44
CA GLU A 405 -22.07 8.78 16.85
C GLU A 405 -21.57 8.55 15.41
N LEU A 406 -21.22 9.62 14.70
CA LEU A 406 -20.59 9.51 13.39
C LEU A 406 -19.08 9.35 13.53
N LEU A 407 -18.45 10.07 14.47
CA LEU A 407 -17.03 9.96 14.78
C LEU A 407 -16.63 8.52 15.17
N MET A 408 -17.46 7.84 15.98
CA MET A 408 -17.19 6.46 16.41
C MET A 408 -16.91 5.51 15.24
N ARG A 409 -17.47 5.77 14.05
CA ARG A 409 -17.34 4.88 12.88
C ARG A 409 -15.92 4.81 12.33
N PHE A 410 -15.11 5.81 12.67
CA PHE A 410 -13.71 5.88 12.27
C PHE A 410 -12.77 5.29 13.32
N VAL A 411 -13.22 5.11 14.56
CA VAL A 411 -12.38 4.65 15.68
C VAL A 411 -12.04 3.17 15.52
N HIS A 412 -10.79 2.81 15.80
CA HIS A 412 -10.35 1.43 15.76
C HIS A 412 -11.08 0.60 16.82
N PRO A 413 -11.71 -0.53 16.47
CA PRO A 413 -12.52 -1.31 17.41
C PRO A 413 -11.72 -1.79 18.63
N ASP A 414 -10.49 -2.28 18.42
CA ASP A 414 -9.67 -2.83 19.50
C ASP A 414 -8.74 -1.80 20.18
N LYS A 415 -8.15 -0.86 19.41
CA LYS A 415 -7.18 0.12 19.93
C LYS A 415 -7.82 1.37 20.53
N GLY A 416 -9.08 1.69 20.19
CA GLY A 416 -9.72 2.93 20.62
C GLY A 416 -9.14 4.19 19.95
N LEU A 417 -9.38 5.34 20.58
CA LEU A 417 -8.96 6.67 20.14
C LEU A 417 -8.20 7.38 21.26
N LEU A 418 -6.90 7.56 21.07
CA LEU A 418 -6.01 8.28 21.98
C LEU A 418 -6.03 9.79 21.71
N PHE A 419 -6.01 10.59 22.77
CA PHE A 419 -5.92 12.05 22.70
C PHE A 419 -4.62 12.53 23.32
N SER A 420 -3.73 13.09 22.49
CA SER A 420 -2.48 13.68 22.95
C SER A 420 -2.54 15.20 22.86
N THR A 421 -2.38 15.86 24.00
CA THR A 421 -2.43 17.34 24.11
C THR A 421 -1.25 18.02 23.42
N TYR A 422 -0.15 17.27 23.24
CA TYR A 422 1.12 17.75 22.72
C TYR A 422 1.64 16.84 21.59
N ALA A 423 2.72 17.25 20.92
CA ALA A 423 3.26 16.53 19.76
C ALA A 423 3.80 15.13 20.11
N PHE A 424 4.19 14.92 21.37
CA PHE A 424 4.70 13.65 21.87
C PHE A 424 3.54 12.82 22.41
N VAL A 425 3.28 11.70 21.74
CA VAL A 425 2.31 10.69 22.13
C VAL A 425 2.90 9.81 23.22
N ASP A 426 2.23 9.76 24.36
CA ASP A 426 2.53 8.83 25.45
C ASP A 426 1.41 7.78 25.51
N GLN A 427 1.65 6.60 24.93
CA GLN A 427 0.64 5.54 24.86
C GLN A 427 0.20 4.99 26.22
N GLU A 428 0.96 5.25 27.29
CA GLU A 428 0.63 4.80 28.63
C GLU A 428 -0.15 5.86 29.43
N GLN A 429 0.15 7.14 29.23
CA GLN A 429 -0.42 8.24 30.00
C GLN A 429 -1.53 9.01 29.28
N ASP A 430 -1.49 9.09 27.95
CA ASP A 430 -2.49 9.82 27.18
C ASP A 430 -3.86 9.12 27.23
N VAL A 431 -4.91 9.92 27.34
CA VAL A 431 -6.27 9.42 27.53
C VAL A 431 -6.76 8.73 26.26
N THR A 432 -7.17 7.48 26.39
CA THR A 432 -7.71 6.67 25.28
C THR A 432 -9.15 6.28 25.56
N PHE A 433 -10.03 6.46 24.57
CA PHE A 433 -11.44 6.09 24.64
C PHE A 433 -11.77 4.98 23.65
N THR A 434 -12.57 4.02 24.07
CA THR A 434 -13.19 3.03 23.19
C THR A 434 -14.16 3.69 22.22
N LYS A 435 -14.50 2.97 21.16
CA LYS A 435 -15.48 3.42 20.17
C LYS A 435 -16.83 3.76 20.79
N GLU A 436 -17.31 2.95 21.73
CA GLU A 436 -18.58 3.15 22.42
C GLU A 436 -18.53 4.37 23.36
N GLU A 437 -17.40 4.60 24.03
CA GLU A 437 -17.19 5.80 24.85
C GLU A 437 -17.15 7.06 24.01
N VAL A 438 -16.51 7.04 22.83
CA VAL A 438 -16.51 8.16 21.89
C VAL A 438 -17.94 8.52 21.48
N ALA A 439 -18.81 7.54 21.21
CA ALA A 439 -20.20 7.80 20.87
C ALA A 439 -20.99 8.49 22.01
N ALA A 440 -20.57 8.29 23.25
CA ALA A 440 -21.22 8.81 24.45
C ALA A 440 -20.68 10.19 24.92
N PHE A 441 -19.75 10.82 24.19
CA PHE A 441 -19.12 12.09 24.61
C PHE A 441 -20.11 13.22 24.90
N ALA A 442 -21.25 13.29 24.22
CA ALA A 442 -22.27 14.33 24.49
C ALA A 442 -22.84 14.28 25.92
N SER A 443 -22.89 13.09 26.52
CA SER A 443 -23.44 12.85 27.86
C SER A 443 -22.37 12.47 28.88
N ASN A 444 -21.10 12.49 28.51
CA ASN A 444 -19.99 12.13 29.39
C ASN A 444 -19.60 13.35 30.23
N GLU A 445 -20.02 13.35 31.50
CA GLU A 445 -19.72 14.41 32.47
C GLU A 445 -18.45 14.13 33.31
N ASN A 446 -17.77 13.01 33.07
CA ASN A 446 -16.53 12.69 33.79
C ASN A 446 -15.39 13.57 33.28
N THR A 447 -14.55 14.04 34.20
CA THR A 447 -13.32 14.74 33.87
C THR A 447 -12.14 13.78 33.77
N TYR A 448 -11.24 14.08 32.83
CA TYR A 448 -10.02 13.32 32.59
C TYR A 448 -8.83 14.29 32.55
N LEU A 449 -7.67 13.81 33.00
CA LEU A 449 -6.43 14.56 32.92
C LEU A 449 -5.80 14.36 31.54
N PHE A 450 -5.96 15.32 30.65
CA PHE A 450 -5.39 15.28 29.30
C PHE A 450 -3.93 15.76 29.24
N GLY A 451 -3.41 16.34 30.32
CA GLY A 451 -2.01 16.76 30.40
C GLY A 451 -1.79 17.94 31.36
N GLN A 452 -0.56 18.45 31.40
CA GLN A 452 -0.17 19.59 32.22
C GLN A 452 0.34 20.74 31.35
N HIS A 453 0.04 21.98 31.72
CA HIS A 453 0.48 23.16 30.99
C HIS A 453 1.92 23.53 31.34
N TYR A 454 2.83 23.46 30.36
CA TYR A 454 4.27 23.69 30.58
C TYR A 454 4.64 25.08 31.13
N ALA A 455 3.99 26.15 30.68
CA ALA A 455 4.34 27.51 31.12
C ALA A 455 3.62 28.00 32.40
N LYS A 456 2.65 27.25 32.93
CA LYS A 456 1.81 27.68 34.06
C LYS A 456 1.83 26.59 35.13
N ASP A 457 2.73 26.77 36.09
CA ASP A 457 2.92 25.82 37.18
C ASP A 457 1.60 25.53 37.92
N GLY A 458 1.37 24.24 38.20
CA GLY A 458 0.14 23.72 38.80
C GLY A 458 -1.13 23.75 37.93
N PHE A 459 -1.08 24.21 36.67
CA PHE A 459 -2.24 24.16 35.78
C PHE A 459 -2.27 22.86 34.96
N VAL A 460 -3.37 22.13 35.11
CA VAL A 460 -3.63 20.86 34.40
C VAL A 460 -4.81 21.02 33.45
N TYR A 461 -4.81 20.24 32.38
CA TYR A 461 -5.92 20.12 31.45
C TYR A 461 -6.86 19.03 31.92
N GLU A 462 -7.66 19.34 32.93
CA GLU A 462 -8.72 18.47 33.42
C GLU A 462 -10.05 18.88 32.78
N PHE A 463 -10.56 18.04 31.88
CA PHE A 463 -11.73 18.34 31.05
C PHE A 463 -12.61 17.12 30.86
N THR A 464 -13.89 17.33 30.56
CA THR A 464 -14.66 16.33 29.82
C THR A 464 -14.12 16.19 28.39
N PRO A 465 -14.34 15.05 27.70
CA PRO A 465 -13.87 14.88 26.32
C PRO A 465 -14.41 15.98 25.37
N LYS A 466 -15.66 16.39 25.58
CA LYS A 466 -16.28 17.49 24.83
C LYS A 466 -15.56 18.81 25.07
N GLU A 467 -15.31 19.17 26.32
CA GLU A 467 -14.61 20.42 26.67
C GLU A 467 -13.18 20.44 26.15
N PHE A 468 -12.48 19.30 26.19
CA PHE A 468 -11.14 19.17 25.61
C PHE A 468 -11.14 19.48 24.11
N ILE A 469 -12.01 18.82 23.35
CA ILE A 469 -12.12 19.01 21.89
C ILE A 469 -12.49 20.47 21.58
N ASP A 470 -13.47 20.99 22.30
CA ASP A 470 -14.00 22.34 22.09
C ASP A 470 -12.98 23.44 22.44
N SER A 471 -12.26 23.29 23.54
CA SER A 471 -11.41 24.36 24.10
C SER A 471 -9.95 24.30 23.66
N LEU A 472 -9.44 23.13 23.24
CA LEU A 472 -8.04 22.97 22.84
C LEU A 472 -7.86 22.62 21.36
N LEU A 473 -8.82 21.92 20.74
CA LEU A 473 -8.69 21.51 19.35
C LEU A 473 -9.43 22.48 18.41
N MET A 474 -10.71 22.74 18.67
CA MET A 474 -11.56 23.49 17.75
C MET A 474 -11.50 24.99 17.95
N ASN A 475 -11.33 25.43 19.20
CA ASN A 475 -11.31 26.84 19.56
C ASN A 475 -10.11 27.19 20.43
N TYR A 476 -9.85 28.48 20.53
CA TYR A 476 -8.93 29.09 21.48
C TYR A 476 -9.58 30.35 22.05
N GLU A 477 -9.12 30.79 23.22
CA GLU A 477 -9.59 32.02 23.85
C GLU A 477 -8.60 33.16 23.60
N GLN A 478 -9.10 34.29 23.10
CA GLN A 478 -8.31 35.51 22.93
C GLN A 478 -9.17 36.71 23.33
N ASN A 479 -8.67 37.54 24.25
CA ASN A 479 -9.38 38.72 24.77
C ASN A 479 -10.78 38.43 25.36
N MET A 480 -10.94 37.31 26.06
CA MET A 480 -12.23 36.82 26.60
C MET A 480 -13.27 36.47 25.52
N GLU A 481 -12.85 36.35 24.26
CA GLU A 481 -13.68 35.86 23.16
C GLU A 481 -13.18 34.49 22.72
N LYS A 482 -14.12 33.55 22.58
CA LYS A 482 -13.84 32.24 22.03
C LYS A 482 -13.81 32.32 20.51
N LYS A 483 -12.68 31.94 19.92
CA LYS A 483 -12.45 31.99 18.47
C LYS A 483 -12.13 30.60 17.94
N LYS A 484 -12.63 30.30 16.75
CA LYS A 484 -12.30 29.05 16.05
C LYS A 484 -10.84 29.07 15.60
N VAL A 485 -10.15 27.95 15.75
CA VAL A 485 -8.79 27.77 15.23
C VAL A 485 -8.87 27.72 13.69
N PRO A 486 -8.15 28.60 12.96
CA PRO A 486 -8.23 28.68 11.50
C PRO A 486 -7.31 27.65 10.84
N TYR A 487 -7.71 26.38 10.84
CA TYR A 487 -7.00 25.33 10.12
C TYR A 487 -7.12 25.53 8.61
N GLU A 488 -6.02 25.92 7.97
CA GLU A 488 -6.01 26.34 6.56
C GLU A 488 -5.16 25.43 5.68
N ILE A 489 -4.18 24.74 6.26
CA ILE A 489 -3.20 23.93 5.53
C ILE A 489 -3.38 22.46 5.91
N VAL A 490 -3.45 21.59 4.91
CA VAL A 490 -3.57 20.13 5.12
C VAL A 490 -2.38 19.42 4.48
N THR A 491 -1.66 18.64 5.28
CA THR A 491 -0.53 17.82 4.83
C THR A 491 -0.75 16.35 5.18
N PHE A 492 0.03 15.46 4.57
CA PHE A 492 -0.04 14.01 4.77
C PHE A 492 1.35 13.47 5.08
N ASN A 493 1.51 12.78 6.22
CA ASN A 493 2.79 12.28 6.77
C ASN A 493 3.94 13.30 6.73
N GLN A 494 3.60 14.57 6.82
CA GLN A 494 4.55 15.67 6.75
C GLN A 494 4.16 16.67 7.80
N VAL A 495 5.14 17.09 8.59
CA VAL A 495 4.98 18.22 9.51
C VAL A 495 5.14 19.50 8.69
N TYR A 496 4.13 20.37 8.70
CA TYR A 496 4.20 21.65 8.00
C TYR A 496 5.18 22.61 8.68
N GLN A 497 5.06 22.74 10.01
CA GLN A 497 5.92 23.57 10.84
C GLN A 497 6.62 22.68 11.88
N PRO A 498 7.97 22.59 11.90
CA PRO A 498 8.68 21.86 12.94
C PRO A 498 8.25 22.33 14.33
N SER A 499 8.02 21.40 15.26
CA SER A 499 7.53 21.74 16.59
C SER A 499 8.51 22.66 17.32
N GLY A 500 7.96 23.56 18.13
CA GLY A 500 8.71 24.58 18.87
C GLY A 500 9.49 24.06 20.09
N GLY A 501 9.56 22.74 20.32
CA GLY A 501 10.29 22.17 21.45
C GLY A 501 9.87 20.77 21.87
N ILE A 502 8.73 20.25 21.39
CA ILE A 502 8.25 18.90 21.71
C ILE A 502 8.43 18.00 20.49
N ILE A 503 9.09 16.86 20.68
CA ILE A 503 9.35 15.92 19.59
C ILE A 503 8.02 15.31 19.11
N ASN A 504 7.79 15.36 17.79
CA ASN A 504 6.74 14.58 17.16
C ASN A 504 7.21 13.13 17.02
N ASN A 505 6.75 12.24 17.90
CA ASN A 505 7.10 10.82 17.92
C ASN A 505 6.03 9.93 17.28
N ILE A 506 5.09 10.47 16.49
CA ILE A 506 4.01 9.66 15.88
C ILE A 506 4.57 8.47 15.09
N GLY A 507 5.72 8.62 14.41
CA GLY A 507 6.36 7.52 13.69
C GLY A 507 6.94 6.42 14.59
N GLU A 508 7.23 6.72 15.85
CA GLU A 508 7.67 5.74 16.87
C GLU A 508 6.45 5.09 17.54
N ALA A 509 5.46 5.90 17.94
CA ALA A 509 4.24 5.43 18.60
C ALA A 509 3.33 4.63 17.65
N TYR A 510 3.28 4.99 16.37
CA TYR A 510 2.48 4.33 15.33
C TYR A 510 3.33 4.06 14.07
N PRO A 511 4.20 3.03 14.08
CA PRO A 511 5.15 2.76 12.99
C PRO A 511 4.49 2.45 11.64
N GLU A 512 3.38 1.74 11.68
CA GLU A 512 2.53 1.45 10.50
C GLU A 512 1.47 2.53 10.28
N GLY A 513 1.45 3.53 11.15
CA GLY A 513 0.51 4.64 11.13
C GLY A 513 0.76 5.62 9.99
N ARG A 514 -0.30 6.28 9.55
CA ARG A 514 -0.27 7.38 8.60
C ARG A 514 -1.09 8.51 9.18
N TYR A 515 -0.59 9.75 9.14
CA TYR A 515 -1.31 10.89 9.70
C TYR A 515 -1.61 11.96 8.67
N VAL A 516 -2.73 12.65 8.89
CA VAL A 516 -3.09 13.88 8.18
C VAL A 516 -3.01 15.02 9.17
N GLU A 517 -2.23 16.05 8.87
CA GLU A 517 -2.08 17.23 9.70
C GLU A 517 -2.92 18.38 9.15
N PHE A 518 -3.68 19.00 10.03
CA PHE A 518 -4.37 20.27 9.81
C PHE A 518 -3.58 21.33 10.55
N PHE A 519 -2.99 22.28 9.83
CA PHE A 519 -2.17 23.35 10.38
C PHE A 519 -2.89 24.69 10.28
N ALA A 520 -2.90 25.40 11.41
CA ALA A 520 -3.39 26.76 11.57
C ALA A 520 -2.18 27.68 11.81
N PRO A 521 -1.90 28.63 10.89
CA PRO A 521 -0.80 29.57 11.06
C PRO A 521 -1.08 30.53 12.21
N ALA A 522 0.00 31.14 12.72
CA ALA A 522 -0.11 32.23 13.68
C ALA A 522 -0.87 33.44 13.07
N PRO A 523 -1.65 34.19 13.85
CA PRO A 523 -2.41 35.35 13.35
C PRO A 523 -1.54 36.49 12.80
N SER A 524 -0.29 36.61 13.27
CA SER A 524 0.70 37.59 12.83
C SER A 524 2.11 37.14 13.21
N GLU A 525 3.15 37.75 12.63
CA GLU A 525 4.56 37.49 12.97
C GLU A 525 4.85 37.76 14.47
N GLU A 526 4.26 38.80 15.05
CA GLU A 526 4.39 39.12 16.48
C GLU A 526 3.74 38.07 17.40
N GLN A 527 2.89 37.21 16.82
CA GLN A 527 2.17 36.15 17.51
C GLN A 527 2.55 34.76 16.98
N GLU A 528 3.77 34.59 16.48
CA GLU A 528 4.29 33.31 15.95
C GLU A 528 4.05 32.13 16.89
N TYR A 529 3.99 32.33 18.20
CA TYR A 529 3.71 31.29 19.19
C TYR A 529 2.24 30.79 19.23
N LEU A 530 1.34 31.36 18.43
CA LEU A 530 -0.09 30.99 18.39
C LEU A 530 -0.45 30.04 17.24
N TRP A 531 0.53 29.50 16.50
CA TRP A 531 0.22 28.44 15.54
C TRP A 531 -0.23 27.15 16.25
N GLN A 532 -1.02 26.34 15.54
CA GLN A 532 -1.49 25.04 16.02
C GLN A 532 -1.53 24.02 14.89
N ALA A 533 -1.08 22.80 15.16
CA ALA A 533 -1.27 21.66 14.28
C ALA A 533 -2.18 20.61 14.96
N LEU A 534 -3.01 19.94 14.17
CA LEU A 534 -3.86 18.84 14.62
C LEU A 534 -3.65 17.65 13.68
N ARG A 535 -3.12 16.55 14.22
CA ARG A 535 -2.77 15.36 13.46
C ARG A 535 -3.77 14.26 13.77
N PHE A 536 -4.43 13.77 12.73
CA PHE A 536 -5.28 12.58 12.79
C PHE A 536 -4.45 11.38 12.36
N VAL A 537 -4.15 10.48 13.29
CA VAL A 537 -3.34 9.29 13.04
C VAL A 537 -4.25 8.10 12.73
N PHE A 538 -3.94 7.41 11.65
CA PHE A 538 -4.69 6.24 11.18
C PHE A 538 -3.80 5.01 11.11
N GLU A 539 -4.35 3.84 11.41
CA GLU A 539 -3.73 2.54 11.18
C GLU A 539 -4.66 1.61 10.41
N GLU A 540 -4.08 0.70 9.65
CA GLU A 540 -4.82 -0.34 8.94
C GLU A 540 -5.17 -1.48 9.92
N GLY A 541 -6.46 -1.79 10.02
CA GLY A 541 -6.95 -2.96 10.75
C GLY A 541 -6.84 -4.24 9.93
N GLU A 542 -7.09 -5.39 10.57
CA GLU A 542 -6.97 -6.72 9.95
C GLU A 542 -7.83 -6.91 8.68
N ASN A 543 -8.93 -6.15 8.59
CA ASN A 543 -9.85 -6.16 7.45
C ASN A 543 -9.43 -5.22 6.30
N ARG A 544 -8.20 -4.69 6.34
CA ARG A 544 -7.66 -3.71 5.38
C ARG A 544 -8.39 -2.36 5.34
N GLN A 545 -9.10 -2.02 6.41
CA GLN A 545 -9.70 -0.69 6.60
C GLN A 545 -8.81 0.18 7.47
N TRP A 546 -8.79 1.48 7.20
CA TRP A 546 -8.01 2.44 7.97
C TRP A 546 -8.89 3.06 9.05
N TYR A 547 -8.42 3.01 10.28
CA TYR A 547 -9.11 3.50 11.46
C TYR A 547 -8.32 4.62 12.12
N LEU A 548 -9.02 5.63 12.63
CA LEU A 548 -8.47 6.68 13.47
C LEU A 548 -8.10 6.07 14.83
N VAL A 549 -6.84 6.21 15.20
CA VAL A 549 -6.27 5.67 16.45
C VAL A 549 -5.78 6.77 17.40
N ALA A 550 -5.45 7.95 16.87
CA ALA A 550 -5.06 9.09 17.71
C ALA A 550 -5.43 10.45 17.11
N ILE A 551 -5.65 11.42 18.01
CA ILE A 551 -5.71 12.85 17.73
C ILE A 551 -4.57 13.51 18.51
N VAL A 552 -3.60 14.07 17.80
CA VAL A 552 -2.38 14.64 18.38
C VAL A 552 -2.32 16.13 18.07
N ARG A 553 -2.25 16.96 19.11
CA ARG A 553 -2.16 18.42 18.98
C ARG A 553 -0.72 18.87 19.11
N ASP A 554 -0.27 19.74 18.21
CA ASP A 554 1.02 20.41 18.31
C ASP A 554 0.81 21.91 18.41
N VAL A 555 1.58 22.55 19.27
CA VAL A 555 1.59 23.99 19.45
C VAL A 555 2.98 24.43 19.82
N HIS A 556 3.24 25.72 19.66
CA HIS A 556 4.45 26.31 20.19
C HIS A 556 4.54 26.10 21.71
N SER A 557 5.53 25.30 22.14
CA SER A 557 5.96 25.20 23.54
C SER A 557 7.37 25.77 23.61
N PRO A 558 7.62 26.86 24.35
CA PRO A 558 8.94 27.48 24.46
C PRO A 558 9.99 26.61 25.16
#